data_AF-A0A8B7CJA4-F1
#
_entry.id   AF-A0A8B7CJA4-F1
#
_cell.length_a   1.000
_cell.length_b   1.000
_cell.length_c   1.000
_cell.angle_alpha   90.00
_cell.angle_beta   90.00
_cell.angle_gamma   90.00
#
_symmetry.space_group_name_H-M   'P 1'
#
loop_
_entity.id
_entity.type
_entity.pdbx_description
1 polymer ?
#
loop_
_entity_poly.entity_id
_entity_poly.type
_entity_poly.pdbx_seq_one_letter_code
_entity_poly.pdbx_strand_id
1 'polypeptide(L)'
;MGSLGLRFPSPSLRIFSPKKPKAPLSGIIRCGLRGGPRKPLWRGRVLSTEAIHAVHALKLAKSSPKPKPSSSPNTKPNNRMEEVFRDKLGRLLKADQIAVLAELRRQNEWEMALQVFAFIRKEVWYKPDLSLYSDMIFMVGKNKLIEIAEQLFSELKKEGLQPDTRTYTEMIGAFLQVGMVEKAMDMYKLMKESGCNPDKLTLTILIRNLEKAGEKDLASAVRKECAEYMDFPEKFLEEVDKKFPKRRSLELV
;
A
#
# COMPACT_ATOMS: atom_id res chain seq x y z
N MET A 1 39.80 74.72 -5.12
CA MET A 1 39.80 73.70 -4.04
C MET A 1 38.85 72.59 -4.50
N GLY A 2 39.26 71.43 -4.99
CA GLY A 2 40.29 70.51 -4.52
C GLY A 2 39.55 69.30 -3.91
N SER A 3 39.23 68.27 -4.72
CA SER A 3 38.80 66.95 -4.22
C SER A 3 39.57 65.87 -4.97
N LEU A 4 40.31 65.08 -4.19
CA LEU A 4 41.28 64.06 -4.60
C LEU A 4 40.55 62.76 -4.97
N GLY A 5 40.70 62.32 -6.21
CA GLY A 5 40.25 61.00 -6.67
C GLY A 5 41.26 59.91 -6.32
N LEU A 6 40.88 58.99 -5.44
CA LEU A 6 41.66 57.78 -5.13
C LEU A 6 41.22 56.62 -6.02
N ARG A 7 42.10 56.17 -6.92
CA ARG A 7 41.98 54.88 -7.63
C ARG A 7 42.61 53.79 -6.76
N PHE A 8 41.86 52.72 -6.51
CA PHE A 8 42.39 51.49 -5.93
C PHE A 8 42.54 50.40 -7.02
N PRO A 9 43.62 49.60 -7.00
CA PRO A 9 43.86 48.54 -7.97
C PRO A 9 43.06 47.26 -7.63
N SER A 10 42.63 46.55 -8.65
CA SER A 10 41.88 45.28 -8.57
C SER A 10 42.77 44.10 -8.09
N PRO A 11 42.33 43.26 -7.14
CA PRO A 11 43.09 42.08 -6.72
C PRO A 11 42.92 40.91 -7.69
N SER A 12 44.04 40.33 -8.13
CA SER A 12 44.11 39.09 -8.89
C SER A 12 43.94 37.87 -7.97
N LEU A 13 42.89 37.07 -8.20
CA LEU A 13 42.64 35.82 -7.48
C LEU A 13 43.60 34.72 -7.99
N ARG A 14 44.59 34.34 -7.17
CA ARG A 14 45.37 33.11 -7.38
C ARG A 14 44.57 31.91 -6.90
N ILE A 15 44.29 31.00 -7.82
CA ILE A 15 43.67 29.70 -7.56
C ILE A 15 44.65 28.83 -6.76
N PHE A 16 44.33 28.55 -5.50
CA PHE A 16 45.06 27.57 -4.68
C PHE A 16 44.53 26.16 -4.98
N SER A 17 45.35 25.33 -5.62
CA SER A 17 45.06 23.90 -5.77
C SER A 17 45.24 23.18 -4.42
N PRO A 18 44.24 22.42 -3.92
CA PRO A 18 44.40 21.67 -2.68
C PRO A 18 45.35 20.49 -2.87
N LYS A 19 46.36 20.39 -2.01
CA LYS A 19 47.27 19.23 -1.91
C LYS A 19 46.48 17.99 -1.46
N LYS A 20 46.66 16.86 -2.15
CA LYS A 20 46.09 15.55 -1.74
C LYS A 20 46.64 15.15 -0.36
N PRO A 21 45.81 14.69 0.60
CA PRO A 21 46.29 14.23 1.90
C PRO A 21 47.05 12.91 1.77
N LYS A 22 48.16 12.80 2.51
CA LYS A 22 48.97 11.59 2.64
C LYS A 22 48.16 10.47 3.32
N ALA A 23 48.36 9.23 2.89
CA ALA A 23 47.75 8.05 3.51
C ALA A 23 48.24 7.89 4.97
N PRO A 24 47.36 7.58 5.94
CA PRO A 24 47.78 7.37 7.31
C PRO A 24 48.34 5.97 7.51
N LEU A 25 49.44 5.93 8.27
CA LEU A 25 50.09 4.74 8.81
C LEU A 25 49.16 4.00 9.78
N SER A 26 49.32 2.67 9.81
CA SER A 26 48.60 1.68 10.61
C SER A 26 48.51 2.00 12.11
N GLY A 27 47.35 1.75 12.72
CA GLY A 27 47.30 1.36 14.13
C GLY A 27 46.36 2.10 15.09
N ILE A 28 45.35 2.85 14.64
CA ILE A 28 44.35 3.44 15.55
C ILE A 28 42.93 3.17 15.03
N ILE A 29 42.21 2.26 15.68
CA ILE A 29 40.76 2.13 15.49
C ILE A 29 40.10 3.27 16.29
N ARG A 30 39.76 4.36 15.59
CA ARG A 30 38.85 5.37 16.12
C ARG A 30 37.42 4.93 15.85
N CYS A 31 36.70 4.52 16.90
CA CYS A 31 35.24 4.42 16.83
C CYS A 31 34.67 5.84 16.67
N GLY A 32 34.31 6.22 15.45
CA GLY A 32 33.62 7.48 15.21
C GLY A 32 32.25 7.46 15.91
N LEU A 33 31.93 8.52 16.65
CA LEU A 33 30.54 8.81 17.01
C LEU A 33 29.73 8.79 15.70
N ARG A 34 28.65 8.00 15.66
CA ARG A 34 27.70 7.96 14.54
C ARG A 34 27.01 9.33 14.44
N GLY A 35 27.73 10.30 13.87
CA GLY A 35 27.34 11.69 13.69
C GLY A 35 26.56 11.86 12.40
N GLY A 36 25.29 11.45 12.45
CA GLY A 36 24.24 11.94 11.58
C GLY A 36 22.95 11.94 12.40
N PRO A 37 21.95 12.78 12.09
CA PRO A 37 20.64 12.62 12.71
C PRO A 37 20.24 11.16 12.55
N ARG A 38 19.95 10.47 13.67
CA ARG A 38 19.35 9.13 13.58
C ARG A 38 18.18 9.28 12.62
N LYS A 39 18.24 8.61 11.46
CA LYS A 39 17.07 8.50 10.59
C LYS A 39 15.92 8.08 11.50
N PRO A 40 14.71 8.66 11.39
CA PRO A 40 13.57 8.21 12.18
C PRO A 40 13.49 6.69 12.10
N LEU A 41 13.23 6.02 13.22
CA LEU A 41 13.17 4.55 13.34
C LEU A 41 12.16 3.87 12.40
N TRP A 42 11.45 4.64 11.58
CA TRP A 42 10.38 4.19 10.70
C TRP A 42 10.84 3.74 9.31
N ARG A 43 11.96 3.00 9.22
CA ARG A 43 12.37 2.38 7.92
C ARG A 43 12.83 0.92 7.98
N GLY A 44 12.54 0.24 9.07
CA GLY A 44 12.49 -1.21 9.14
C GLY A 44 11.49 -1.56 10.22
N ARG A 45 10.25 -1.89 9.85
CA ARG A 45 9.23 -2.25 10.83
C ARG A 45 9.52 -3.69 11.26
N VAL A 46 10.58 -3.87 12.05
CA VAL A 46 10.84 -5.14 12.75
C VAL A 46 9.67 -5.32 13.70
N LEU A 47 8.91 -6.39 13.53
CA LEU A 47 7.82 -6.71 14.44
C LEU A 47 8.39 -6.91 15.85
N SER A 48 7.61 -6.54 16.88
CA SER A 48 7.92 -6.95 18.25
C SER A 48 7.92 -8.47 18.34
N THR A 49 8.66 -9.02 19.30
CA THR A 49 8.71 -10.47 19.54
C THR A 49 7.31 -11.02 19.82
N GLU A 50 6.49 -10.25 20.53
CA GLU A 50 5.10 -10.54 20.86
C GLU A 50 4.22 -10.58 19.61
N ALA A 51 4.36 -9.62 18.69
CA ALA A 51 3.67 -9.62 17.40
C ALA A 51 4.10 -10.81 16.53
N ILE A 52 5.39 -11.15 16.49
CA ILE A 52 5.89 -12.33 15.77
C ILE A 52 5.25 -13.61 16.34
N HIS A 53 5.27 -13.77 17.66
CA HIS A 53 4.67 -14.92 18.33
C HIS A 53 3.15 -15.02 18.08
N ALA A 54 2.44 -13.89 18.03
CA ALA A 54 1.01 -13.88 17.70
C ALA A 54 0.76 -14.32 16.26
N VAL A 55 1.51 -13.81 15.27
CA VAL A 55 1.42 -14.25 13.87
C VAL A 55 1.65 -15.75 13.76
N HIS A 56 2.69 -16.27 14.41
CA HIS A 56 3.02 -17.70 14.35
C HIS A 56 1.92 -18.56 15.00
N ALA A 57 1.37 -18.12 16.13
CA ALA A 57 0.28 -18.83 16.80
C ALA A 57 -1.00 -18.88 15.96
N LEU A 58 -1.35 -17.79 15.26
CA LEU A 58 -2.50 -17.75 14.35
C LEU A 58 -2.33 -18.78 13.21
N LYS A 59 -1.13 -18.84 12.62
CA LYS A 59 -0.82 -19.80 11.55
C LYS A 59 -0.87 -21.25 12.03
N LEU A 60 -0.35 -21.53 13.22
CA LEU A 60 -0.40 -22.88 13.81
C LEU A 60 -1.84 -23.30 14.17
N ALA A 61 -2.66 -22.37 14.66
CA ALA A 61 -4.07 -22.62 14.94
C ALA A 61 -4.85 -22.96 13.65
N LYS A 62 -4.56 -22.26 12.54
CA LYS A 62 -5.15 -22.56 11.22
C LYS A 62 -4.78 -23.95 10.70
N SER A 63 -3.52 -24.36 10.83
CA SER A 63 -3.04 -25.66 10.33
C SER A 63 -3.42 -26.84 11.22
N SER A 64 -4.00 -26.61 12.39
CA SER A 64 -4.38 -27.66 13.32
C SER A 64 -5.59 -28.47 12.82
N PRO A 65 -5.61 -29.80 12.98
CA PRO A 65 -6.80 -30.60 12.68
C PRO A 65 -7.99 -30.09 13.49
N LYS A 66 -9.18 -30.05 12.88
CA LYS A 66 -10.42 -29.78 13.60
C LYS A 66 -10.55 -30.77 14.76
N PRO A 67 -10.91 -30.32 15.98
CA PRO A 67 -11.06 -31.23 17.11
C PRO A 67 -12.07 -32.32 16.75
N LYS A 68 -11.75 -33.57 17.10
CA LYS A 68 -12.72 -34.67 17.03
C LYS A 68 -13.94 -34.28 17.87
N PRO A 69 -15.18 -34.58 17.43
CA PRO A 69 -16.36 -34.33 18.25
C PRO A 69 -16.15 -34.98 19.63
N SER A 70 -16.24 -34.17 20.68
CA SER A 70 -16.04 -34.64 22.05
C SER A 70 -17.14 -35.65 22.39
N SER A 71 -16.73 -36.78 22.97
CA SER A 71 -17.63 -37.80 23.54
C SER A 71 -18.39 -37.34 24.79
N SER A 72 -18.25 -36.07 25.19
CA SER A 72 -18.91 -35.47 26.34
C SER A 72 -19.81 -34.31 25.89
N PRO A 73 -21.11 -34.32 26.20
CA PRO A 73 -22.07 -33.29 25.81
C PRO A 73 -21.87 -31.94 26.54
N ASN A 74 -20.97 -31.85 27.52
CA ASN A 74 -20.79 -30.66 28.37
C ASN A 74 -19.47 -29.88 28.17
N THR A 75 -18.62 -30.28 27.23
CA THR A 75 -17.37 -29.53 26.96
C THR A 75 -17.60 -28.55 25.82
N LYS A 76 -17.53 -27.23 26.10
CA LYS A 76 -17.55 -26.20 25.04
C LYS A 76 -16.43 -26.53 24.03
N PRO A 77 -16.72 -26.59 22.71
CA PRO A 77 -15.71 -26.86 21.71
C PRO A 77 -14.67 -25.75 21.78
N ASN A 78 -13.45 -26.09 22.21
CA ASN A 78 -12.40 -25.12 22.38
C ASN A 78 -11.78 -24.82 21.02
N ASN A 79 -12.20 -23.72 20.40
CA ASN A 79 -11.67 -23.28 19.13
C ASN A 79 -10.29 -22.67 19.35
N ARG A 80 -9.24 -23.41 19.01
CA ARG A 80 -7.83 -22.97 19.14
C ARG A 80 -7.59 -21.57 18.59
N MET A 81 -8.29 -21.21 17.51
CA MET A 81 -8.21 -19.87 16.94
C MET A 81 -8.71 -18.80 17.91
N GLU A 82 -9.86 -19.02 18.56
CA GLU A 82 -10.42 -18.11 19.57
C GLU A 82 -9.52 -17.96 20.80
N GLU A 83 -8.85 -19.03 21.22
CA GLU A 83 -7.84 -18.95 22.28
C GLU A 83 -6.67 -18.05 21.87
N VAL A 84 -6.15 -18.20 20.65
CA VAL A 84 -5.08 -17.32 20.15
C VAL A 84 -5.54 -15.86 20.10
N PHE A 85 -6.77 -15.61 19.65
CA PHE A 85 -7.35 -14.27 19.66
C PHE A 85 -7.42 -13.69 21.07
N ARG A 86 -7.91 -14.46 22.04
CA ARG A 86 -8.09 -14.01 23.44
C ARG A 86 -6.76 -13.81 24.17
N ASP A 87 -5.87 -14.80 24.10
CA ASP A 87 -4.70 -14.89 24.99
C ASP A 87 -3.43 -14.32 24.38
N LYS A 88 -3.34 -14.24 23.06
CA LYS A 88 -2.18 -13.66 22.38
C LYS A 88 -2.54 -12.33 21.77
N LEU A 89 -3.49 -12.28 20.84
CA LEU A 89 -3.79 -11.04 20.11
C LEU A 89 -4.41 -9.95 21.01
N GLY A 90 -5.41 -10.30 21.81
CA GLY A 90 -6.12 -9.36 22.69
C GLY A 90 -5.28 -8.79 23.84
N ARG A 91 -4.12 -9.39 24.12
CA ARG A 91 -3.17 -8.86 25.11
C ARG A 91 -2.11 -7.94 24.49
N LEU A 92 -2.04 -7.87 23.17
CA LEU A 92 -1.10 -6.99 22.48
C LEU A 92 -1.55 -5.53 22.56
N LEU A 93 -0.57 -4.64 22.59
CA LEU A 93 -0.78 -3.21 22.43
C LEU A 93 -1.36 -2.91 21.04
N LYS A 94 -2.10 -1.80 20.91
CA LYS A 94 -2.63 -1.29 19.64
C LYS A 94 -1.61 -1.37 18.48
N ALA A 95 -0.39 -0.91 18.72
CA ALA A 95 0.66 -0.88 17.69
C ALA A 95 1.01 -2.28 17.18
N ASP A 96 1.04 -3.26 18.08
CA ASP A 96 1.39 -4.64 17.76
C ASP A 96 0.23 -5.38 17.09
N GLN A 97 -1.01 -5.15 17.51
CA GLN A 97 -2.18 -5.70 16.81
C GLN A 97 -2.22 -5.22 15.34
N ILE A 98 -1.97 -3.92 15.11
CA ILE A 98 -1.88 -3.36 13.75
C ILE A 98 -0.68 -3.95 12.98
N ALA A 99 0.47 -4.15 13.65
CA ALA A 99 1.64 -4.76 13.04
C ALA A 99 1.41 -6.23 12.63
N VAL A 100 0.70 -7.01 13.46
CA VAL A 100 0.26 -8.37 13.14
C VAL A 100 -0.60 -8.37 11.88
N LEU A 101 -1.59 -7.48 11.79
CA LEU A 101 -2.44 -7.36 10.61
C LEU A 101 -1.63 -7.00 9.36
N ALA A 102 -0.74 -6.01 9.47
CA ALA A 102 0.14 -5.61 8.37
C ALA A 102 1.04 -6.77 7.89
N GLU A 103 1.55 -7.59 8.82
CA GLU A 103 2.39 -8.74 8.48
C GLU A 103 1.61 -9.87 7.81
N LEU A 104 0.40 -10.18 8.28
CA LEU A 104 -0.47 -11.16 7.62
C LEU A 104 -0.83 -10.73 6.20
N ARG A 105 -1.13 -9.44 6.00
CA ARG A 105 -1.35 -8.85 4.68
C ARG A 105 -0.11 -8.96 3.80
N ARG A 106 1.08 -8.68 4.35
CA ARG A 106 2.36 -8.80 3.63
C ARG A 106 2.62 -10.25 3.18
N GLN A 107 2.26 -11.23 4.01
CA GLN A 107 2.34 -12.66 3.69
C GLN A 107 1.20 -13.16 2.80
N ASN A 108 0.21 -12.31 2.47
CA ASN A 108 -1.01 -12.65 1.75
C ASN A 108 -1.86 -13.74 2.44
N GLU A 109 -1.81 -13.81 3.77
CA GLU A 109 -2.64 -14.68 4.59
C GLU A 109 -4.02 -14.03 4.81
N TRP A 110 -4.77 -13.83 3.72
CA TRP A 110 -5.94 -12.95 3.67
C TRP A 110 -7.08 -13.38 4.61
N GLU A 111 -7.30 -14.69 4.78
CA GLU A 111 -8.33 -15.22 5.71
C GLU A 111 -8.05 -14.79 7.15
N MET A 112 -6.80 -14.95 7.60
CA MET A 112 -6.39 -14.56 8.95
C MET A 112 -6.36 -13.05 9.10
N ALA A 113 -5.92 -12.32 8.07
CA ALA A 113 -5.96 -10.87 8.07
C ALA A 113 -7.40 -10.35 8.23
N LEU A 114 -8.40 -10.97 7.58
CA LEU A 114 -9.82 -10.61 7.76
C LEU A 114 -10.30 -10.88 9.19
N GLN A 115 -9.94 -12.02 9.77
CA GLN A 115 -10.29 -12.34 11.15
C GLN A 115 -9.63 -11.37 12.15
N VAL A 116 -8.36 -11.03 11.94
CA VAL A 116 -7.63 -10.04 12.76
C VAL A 116 -8.22 -8.65 12.59
N PHE A 117 -8.58 -8.24 11.38
CA PHE A 117 -9.25 -6.97 11.14
C PHE A 117 -10.60 -6.90 11.86
N ALA A 118 -11.42 -7.95 11.78
CA ALA A 118 -12.68 -8.05 12.50
C ALA A 118 -12.51 -8.08 14.03
N PHE A 119 -11.43 -8.69 14.53
CA PHE A 119 -11.07 -8.66 15.94
C PHE A 119 -10.69 -7.26 16.40
N ILE A 120 -9.77 -6.60 15.70
CA ILE A 120 -9.30 -5.24 16.00
C ILE A 120 -10.47 -4.25 16.03
N ARG A 121 -11.45 -4.40 15.13
CA ARG A 121 -12.65 -3.55 15.09
C ARG A 121 -13.53 -3.63 16.33
N LYS A 122 -13.40 -4.69 17.14
CA LYS A 122 -14.14 -4.86 18.41
C LYS A 122 -13.38 -4.32 19.62
N GLU A 123 -12.12 -3.92 19.45
CA GLU A 123 -11.31 -3.41 20.53
C GLU A 123 -11.73 -2.00 20.96
N VAL A 124 -11.64 -1.71 22.26
CA VAL A 124 -12.06 -0.41 22.84
C VAL A 124 -11.32 0.77 22.23
N TRP A 125 -10.05 0.57 21.84
CA TRP A 125 -9.22 1.64 21.26
C TRP A 125 -9.48 1.90 19.78
N TYR A 126 -10.28 1.05 19.12
CA TYR A 126 -10.49 1.11 17.68
C TYR A 126 -11.26 2.36 17.29
N LYS A 127 -10.83 2.96 16.18
CA LYS A 127 -11.55 4.01 15.47
C LYS A 127 -11.51 3.64 13.98
N PRO A 128 -12.62 3.78 13.24
CA PRO A 128 -12.64 3.58 11.80
C PRO A 128 -11.47 4.29 11.11
N ASP A 129 -10.72 3.55 10.30
CA ASP A 129 -9.50 4.03 9.64
C ASP A 129 -9.59 3.69 8.15
N LEU A 130 -9.70 4.73 7.32
CA LEU A 130 -9.80 4.60 5.87
C LEU A 130 -8.61 3.84 5.29
N SER A 131 -7.38 4.16 5.73
CA SER A 131 -6.18 3.50 5.20
C SER A 131 -6.22 2.01 5.47
N LEU A 132 -6.79 1.58 6.60
CA LEU A 132 -6.90 0.17 6.95
C LEU A 132 -7.96 -0.55 6.09
N TYR A 133 -9.08 0.10 5.77
CA TYR A 133 -10.06 -0.43 4.83
C TYR A 133 -9.50 -0.56 3.42
N SER A 134 -8.87 0.49 2.87
CA SER A 134 -8.21 0.45 1.56
C SER A 134 -7.21 -0.72 1.49
N ASP A 135 -6.41 -0.82 2.55
CA ASP A 135 -5.45 -1.89 2.75
C ASP A 135 -6.04 -3.32 2.70
N MET A 136 -7.22 -3.51 3.28
CA MET A 136 -7.94 -4.79 3.24
C MET A 136 -8.60 -5.03 1.88
N ILE A 137 -9.24 -4.01 1.29
CA ILE A 137 -9.85 -4.05 -0.04
C ILE A 137 -8.83 -4.44 -1.10
N PHE A 138 -7.66 -3.80 -1.09
CA PHE A 138 -6.54 -4.15 -1.97
C PHE A 138 -6.15 -5.62 -1.86
N MET A 139 -6.02 -6.13 -0.63
CA MET A 139 -5.63 -7.51 -0.38
C MET A 139 -6.70 -8.49 -0.89
N VAL A 140 -7.98 -8.30 -0.54
CA VAL A 140 -9.05 -9.21 -0.98
C VAL A 140 -9.28 -9.14 -2.49
N GLY A 141 -9.17 -7.93 -3.08
CA GLY A 141 -9.24 -7.71 -4.53
C GLY A 141 -8.13 -8.45 -5.27
N LYS A 142 -6.89 -8.40 -4.78
CA LYS A 142 -5.75 -9.18 -5.32
C LYS A 142 -5.98 -10.69 -5.27
N ASN A 143 -6.77 -11.17 -4.31
CA ASN A 143 -7.16 -12.58 -4.17
C ASN A 143 -8.50 -12.89 -4.88
N LYS A 144 -9.06 -11.95 -5.67
CA LYS A 144 -10.30 -12.10 -6.43
C LYS A 144 -11.55 -12.38 -5.58
N LEU A 145 -11.56 -11.94 -4.33
CA LEU A 145 -12.68 -12.09 -3.41
C LEU A 145 -13.57 -10.84 -3.47
N ILE A 146 -14.34 -10.74 -4.55
CA ILE A 146 -15.04 -9.50 -4.92
C ILE A 146 -16.18 -9.20 -3.95
N GLU A 147 -16.91 -10.22 -3.50
CA GLU A 147 -18.03 -10.08 -2.57
C GLU A 147 -17.54 -9.48 -1.24
N ILE A 148 -16.36 -9.90 -0.78
CA ILE A 148 -15.74 -9.37 0.44
C ILE A 148 -15.26 -7.93 0.21
N ALA A 149 -14.70 -7.63 -0.98
CA ALA A 149 -14.29 -6.26 -1.33
C ALA A 149 -15.49 -5.29 -1.32
N GLU A 150 -16.61 -5.68 -1.94
CA GLU A 150 -17.86 -4.91 -1.94
C GLU A 150 -18.43 -4.74 -0.52
N GLN A 151 -18.37 -5.79 0.30
CA GLN A 151 -18.79 -5.71 1.70
C GLN A 151 -17.94 -4.70 2.49
N LEU A 152 -16.61 -4.78 2.40
CA LEU A 152 -15.71 -3.83 3.06
C LEU A 152 -15.93 -2.40 2.57
N PHE A 153 -16.19 -2.21 1.27
CA PHE A 153 -16.52 -0.92 0.70
C PHE A 153 -17.86 -0.35 1.21
N SER A 154 -18.85 -1.21 1.44
CA SER A 154 -20.12 -0.80 2.07
C SER A 154 -19.92 -0.46 3.55
N GLU A 155 -19.17 -1.28 4.28
CA GLU A 155 -18.89 -1.10 5.70
C GLU A 155 -18.13 0.19 5.99
N LEU A 156 -17.12 0.54 5.19
CA LEU A 156 -16.39 1.79 5.40
C LEU A 156 -17.32 3.01 5.30
N LYS A 157 -18.27 3.00 4.35
CA LYS A 157 -19.28 4.07 4.24
C LYS A 157 -20.24 4.07 5.43
N LYS A 158 -20.67 2.90 5.91
CA LYS A 158 -21.53 2.76 7.10
C LYS A 158 -20.85 3.27 8.37
N GLU A 159 -19.52 3.16 8.45
CA GLU A 159 -18.72 3.73 9.53
C GLU A 159 -18.46 5.24 9.38
N GLY A 160 -19.08 5.89 8.39
CA GLY A 160 -18.98 7.32 8.15
C GLY A 160 -17.68 7.75 7.46
N LEU A 161 -16.88 6.80 6.96
CA LEU A 161 -15.68 7.11 6.20
C LEU A 161 -16.06 7.48 4.76
N GLN A 162 -15.40 8.50 4.23
CA GLN A 162 -15.51 8.86 2.82
C GLN A 162 -14.42 8.13 2.02
N PRO A 163 -14.78 7.30 1.02
CA PRO A 163 -13.77 6.68 0.17
C PRO A 163 -12.98 7.75 -0.58
N ASP A 164 -11.66 7.58 -0.62
CA ASP A 164 -10.74 8.43 -1.37
C ASP A 164 -10.37 7.81 -2.73
N THR A 165 -9.57 8.56 -3.52
CA THR A 165 -9.05 8.09 -4.82
C THR A 165 -8.41 6.72 -4.72
N ARG A 166 -7.64 6.44 -3.67
CA ARG A 166 -7.01 5.13 -3.47
C ARG A 166 -8.05 4.02 -3.31
N THR A 167 -9.05 4.22 -2.46
CA THR A 167 -10.09 3.23 -2.17
C THR A 167 -10.91 2.90 -3.40
N TYR A 168 -11.29 3.93 -4.19
CA TYR A 168 -11.96 3.73 -5.47
C TYR A 168 -11.07 2.97 -6.47
N THR A 169 -9.80 3.33 -6.56
CA THR A 169 -8.82 2.67 -7.44
C THR A 169 -8.68 1.19 -7.13
N GLU A 170 -8.65 0.82 -5.85
CA GLU A 170 -8.55 -0.58 -5.41
C GLU A 170 -9.81 -1.38 -5.80
N MET A 171 -11.01 -0.80 -5.66
CA MET A 171 -12.26 -1.43 -6.10
C MET A 171 -12.33 -1.61 -7.62
N ILE A 172 -11.99 -0.57 -8.38
CA ILE A 172 -11.91 -0.61 -9.86
C ILE A 172 -10.94 -1.73 -10.29
N GLY A 173 -9.75 -1.77 -9.68
CA GLY A 173 -8.76 -2.79 -9.94
C GLY A 173 -9.26 -4.21 -9.62
N ALA A 174 -9.99 -4.39 -8.52
CA ALA A 174 -10.57 -5.67 -8.14
C ALA A 174 -11.58 -6.18 -9.18
N PHE A 175 -12.52 -5.33 -9.61
CA PHE A 175 -13.51 -5.71 -10.64
C PHE A 175 -12.86 -6.06 -11.98
N LEU A 176 -11.89 -5.26 -12.44
CA LEU A 176 -11.20 -5.51 -13.69
C LEU A 176 -10.37 -6.81 -13.67
N GLN A 177 -9.82 -7.20 -12.52
CA GLN A 177 -9.06 -8.45 -12.38
C GLN A 177 -9.90 -9.71 -12.60
N VAL A 178 -11.21 -9.64 -12.38
CA VAL A 178 -12.17 -10.74 -12.62
C VAL A 178 -13.01 -10.55 -13.88
N GLY A 179 -12.76 -9.49 -14.66
CA GLY A 179 -13.47 -9.21 -15.91
C GLY A 179 -14.84 -8.54 -15.74
N MET A 180 -15.18 -8.04 -14.56
CA MET A 180 -16.43 -7.30 -14.32
C MET A 180 -16.29 -5.84 -14.77
N VAL A 181 -16.17 -5.62 -16.09
CA VAL A 181 -15.89 -4.30 -16.69
C VAL A 181 -16.97 -3.27 -16.36
N GLU A 182 -18.25 -3.65 -16.48
CA GLU A 182 -19.37 -2.74 -16.21
C GLU A 182 -19.31 -2.17 -14.79
N LYS A 183 -19.18 -3.03 -13.78
CA LYS A 183 -19.01 -2.61 -12.37
C LYS A 183 -17.78 -1.74 -12.14
N ALA A 184 -16.68 -2.00 -12.86
CA ALA A 184 -15.49 -1.16 -12.77
C ALA A 184 -15.75 0.25 -13.30
N MET A 185 -16.47 0.38 -14.41
CA MET A 185 -16.83 1.67 -15.00
C MET A 185 -17.89 2.40 -14.16
N ASP A 186 -18.83 1.69 -13.53
CA ASP A 186 -19.76 2.27 -12.56
C ASP A 186 -19.02 2.83 -11.34
N MET A 187 -18.04 2.09 -10.82
CA MET A 187 -17.21 2.55 -9.70
C MET A 187 -16.36 3.77 -10.09
N TYR A 188 -15.83 3.80 -11.31
CA TYR A 188 -15.12 4.95 -11.85
C TYR A 188 -16.02 6.18 -12.04
N LYS A 189 -17.26 5.98 -12.49
CA LYS A 189 -18.26 7.06 -12.56
C LYS A 189 -18.61 7.59 -11.16
N LEU A 190 -18.89 6.70 -10.22
CA LEU A 190 -19.19 7.04 -8.83
C LEU A 190 -18.03 7.80 -8.16
N MET A 191 -16.79 7.44 -8.46
CA MET A 191 -15.61 8.15 -7.99
C MET A 191 -15.64 9.64 -8.40
N LYS A 192 -15.93 9.90 -9.68
CA LYS A 192 -16.04 11.27 -10.22
C LYS A 192 -17.23 12.03 -9.62
N GLU A 193 -18.38 11.39 -9.49
CA GLU A 193 -19.59 11.99 -8.89
C GLU A 193 -19.40 12.35 -7.41
N SER A 194 -18.57 11.58 -6.68
CA SER A 194 -18.15 11.89 -5.31
C SER A 194 -17.12 13.02 -5.21
N GLY A 195 -16.74 13.66 -6.33
CA GLY A 195 -15.71 14.71 -6.36
C GLY A 195 -14.29 14.19 -6.17
N CYS A 196 -14.06 12.89 -6.29
CA CYS A 196 -12.73 12.29 -6.24
C CYS A 196 -12.17 12.20 -7.65
N ASN A 197 -11.07 12.91 -7.93
CA ASN A 197 -10.45 12.89 -9.24
C ASN A 197 -9.59 11.63 -9.44
N PRO A 198 -9.69 10.99 -10.62
CA PRO A 198 -8.79 9.90 -11.02
C PRO A 198 -7.33 10.36 -10.99
N ASP A 199 -6.46 9.54 -10.41
CA ASP A 199 -5.03 9.78 -10.45
C ASP A 199 -4.35 8.97 -11.57
N LYS A 200 -3.05 9.18 -11.74
CA LYS A 200 -2.22 8.46 -12.71
C LYS A 200 -2.35 6.94 -12.56
N LEU A 201 -2.46 6.43 -11.33
CA LEU A 201 -2.59 5.00 -11.06
C LEU A 201 -3.95 4.47 -11.52
N THR A 202 -5.03 5.18 -11.19
CA THR A 202 -6.42 4.88 -11.59
C THR A 202 -6.52 4.73 -13.11
N LEU A 203 -6.05 5.74 -13.83
CA LEU A 203 -6.09 5.78 -15.29
C LEU A 203 -5.23 4.68 -15.92
N THR A 204 -4.04 4.42 -15.37
CA THR A 204 -3.18 3.32 -15.82
C THR A 204 -3.86 1.96 -15.66
N ILE A 205 -4.54 1.73 -14.52
CA ILE A 205 -5.25 0.48 -14.24
C ILE A 205 -6.42 0.30 -15.22
N LEU A 206 -7.22 1.34 -15.46
CA LEU A 206 -8.34 1.30 -16.39
C LEU A 206 -7.86 1.00 -17.81
N ILE A 207 -6.98 1.84 -18.38
CA ILE A 207 -6.51 1.71 -19.77
C ILE A 207 -5.95 0.31 -20.01
N ARG A 208 -5.05 -0.14 -19.13
CA ARG A 208 -4.38 -1.45 -19.28
C ARG A 208 -5.37 -2.61 -19.25
N ASN A 209 -6.28 -2.63 -18.29
CA ASN A 209 -7.15 -3.79 -18.11
C ASN A 209 -8.31 -3.79 -19.11
N LEU A 210 -8.82 -2.62 -19.52
CA LEU A 210 -9.81 -2.51 -20.60
C LEU A 210 -9.22 -2.99 -21.93
N GLU A 211 -8.00 -2.58 -22.28
CA GLU A 211 -7.31 -3.08 -23.47
C GLU A 211 -7.07 -4.59 -23.41
N LYS A 212 -6.71 -5.11 -22.24
CA LYS A 212 -6.54 -6.55 -22.02
C LYS A 212 -7.86 -7.31 -22.14
N ALA A 213 -8.97 -6.71 -21.74
CA ALA A 213 -10.31 -7.27 -21.86
C ALA A 213 -10.89 -7.17 -23.27
N GLY A 214 -10.24 -6.42 -24.18
CA GLY A 214 -10.74 -6.18 -25.54
C GLY A 214 -11.67 -4.97 -25.67
N GLU A 215 -11.90 -4.25 -24.57
CA GLU A 215 -12.80 -3.09 -24.46
C GLU A 215 -12.13 -1.82 -25.00
N LYS A 216 -11.81 -1.83 -26.29
CA LYS A 216 -11.00 -0.79 -26.96
C LYS A 216 -11.69 0.57 -26.93
N ASP A 217 -13.02 0.61 -27.07
CA ASP A 217 -13.77 1.86 -27.10
C ASP A 217 -13.74 2.54 -25.73
N LEU A 218 -13.99 1.79 -24.65
CA LEU A 218 -13.86 2.28 -23.28
C LEU A 218 -12.43 2.72 -22.96
N ALA A 219 -11.43 1.94 -23.36
CA ALA A 219 -10.03 2.34 -23.18
C ALA A 219 -9.72 3.65 -23.91
N SER A 220 -10.22 3.83 -25.14
CA SER A 220 -10.03 5.06 -25.91
C SER A 220 -10.73 6.26 -25.27
N ALA A 221 -11.91 6.05 -24.66
CA ALA A 221 -12.63 7.08 -23.92
C ALA A 221 -11.84 7.54 -22.69
N VAL A 222 -11.35 6.60 -21.87
CA VAL A 222 -10.52 6.91 -20.69
C VAL A 222 -9.21 7.61 -21.10
N ARG A 223 -8.60 7.21 -22.23
CA ARG A 223 -7.41 7.90 -22.77
C ARG A 223 -7.69 9.34 -23.16
N LYS A 224 -8.87 9.66 -23.70
CA LYS A 224 -9.25 11.04 -24.02
C LYS A 224 -9.54 11.84 -22.74
N GLU A 225 -10.29 11.24 -21.83
CA GLU A 225 -10.68 11.85 -20.55
C GLU A 225 -9.47 12.16 -19.66
N CYS A 226 -8.34 11.44 -19.78
CA CYS A 226 -7.16 11.71 -18.97
C CYS A 226 -6.61 13.15 -19.11
N ALA A 227 -6.92 13.83 -20.22
CA ALA A 227 -6.56 15.23 -20.43
C ALA A 227 -7.29 16.19 -19.48
N GLU A 228 -8.42 15.79 -18.89
CA GLU A 228 -9.15 16.60 -17.90
C GLU A 228 -8.45 16.63 -16.54
N TYR A 229 -7.60 15.64 -16.26
CA TYR A 229 -6.98 15.44 -14.93
C TYR A 229 -5.47 15.66 -14.90
N MET A 230 -4.83 15.84 -16.07
CA MET A 230 -3.37 15.84 -16.19
C MET A 230 -2.88 16.98 -17.08
N ASP A 231 -1.81 17.66 -16.65
CA ASP A 231 -1.16 18.73 -17.42
C ASP A 231 -0.48 18.22 -18.71
N PHE A 232 0.02 16.97 -18.69
CA PHE A 232 0.80 16.38 -19.79
C PHE A 232 0.24 14.99 -20.18
N PRO A 233 -0.97 14.92 -20.75
CA PRO A 233 -1.64 13.65 -21.05
C PRO A 233 -0.88 12.82 -22.09
N GLU A 234 -0.31 13.44 -23.13
CA GLU A 234 0.44 12.73 -24.18
C GLU A 234 1.66 11.97 -23.61
N LYS A 235 2.46 12.63 -22.77
CA LYS A 235 3.62 12.01 -22.10
C LYS A 235 3.18 10.87 -21.19
N PHE A 236 2.08 11.05 -20.46
CA PHE A 236 1.51 9.99 -19.64
C PHE A 236 1.11 8.77 -20.47
N LEU A 237 0.39 8.97 -21.57
CA LEU A 237 -0.05 7.89 -22.45
C LEU A 237 1.14 7.15 -23.07
N GLU A 238 2.19 7.87 -23.47
CA GLU A 238 3.43 7.27 -23.97
C GLU A 238 4.10 6.38 -22.90
N GLU A 239 4.13 6.81 -21.64
CA GLU A 239 4.63 6.00 -20.53
C GLU A 239 3.79 4.74 -20.28
N VAL A 240 2.46 4.85 -20.40
CA VAL A 240 1.54 3.69 -20.28
C VAL A 240 1.80 2.69 -21.41
N ASP A 241 1.91 3.16 -22.65
CA ASP A 241 2.15 2.33 -23.83
C ASP A 241 3.52 1.63 -23.79
N LYS A 242 4.57 2.33 -23.32
CA LYS A 242 5.91 1.75 -23.11
C LYS A 242 5.89 0.64 -22.06
N LYS A 243 5.14 0.84 -20.97
CA LYS A 243 5.09 -0.11 -19.86
C LYS A 243 4.25 -1.35 -20.20
N PHE A 244 3.29 -1.22 -21.12
CA PHE A 244 2.36 -2.27 -21.50
C PHE A 244 2.18 -2.33 -23.03
N PRO A 245 3.15 -2.90 -23.77
CA PRO A 245 3.05 -2.98 -25.22
C PRO A 245 1.82 -3.78 -25.65
N LYS A 246 1.08 -3.24 -26.64
CA LYS A 246 -0.08 -3.91 -27.23
C LYS A 246 0.33 -5.30 -27.72
N ARG A 247 -0.41 -6.34 -27.33
CA ARG A 247 -0.24 -7.67 -27.93
C ARG A 247 -0.53 -7.51 -29.42
N ARG A 248 0.47 -7.77 -30.28
CA ARG A 248 0.23 -7.93 -31.71
C ARG A 248 -0.77 -9.07 -31.84
N SER A 249 -1.94 -8.80 -32.43
CA SER A 249 -2.80 -9.84 -32.95
C SER A 249 -1.96 -10.60 -33.97
N LEU A 250 -1.52 -11.80 -33.60
CA LEU A 250 -1.03 -12.76 -34.58
C LEU A 250 -2.26 -13.14 -35.40
N GLU A 251 -2.44 -12.47 -36.54
CA GLU A 251 -3.28 -13.01 -37.59
C GLU A 251 -2.59 -14.30 -38.04
N LEU A 252 -3.13 -15.43 -37.58
CA LEU A 252 -2.81 -16.73 -38.16
C LEU A 252 -3.50 -16.74 -39.52
N VAL A 253 -2.71 -16.39 -40.55
CA VAL A 253 -3.05 -16.58 -41.97
C VAL A 253 -3.06 -18.07 -42.29
#